data_AF-A0A1H8GGR2-F1
#
_entry.id   AF-A0A1H8GGR2-F1
#
_cell.length_a   1.000
_cell.length_b   1.000
_cell.length_c   1.000
_cell.angle_alpha   90.00
_cell.angle_beta   90.00
_cell.angle_gamma   90.00
#
_symmetry.space_group_name_H-M   'P 1'
#
loop_
_entity.id
_entity.type
_entity.pdbx_description
1 polymer ?
#
loop_
_entity_poly.entity_id
_entity_poly.type
_entity_poly.pdbx_seq_one_letter_code
_entity_poly.pdbx_strand_id
1 'polypeptide(L)'
;MSVDLPPTPKPSSSQTRPAFISSMAALVDWFYTAMAQFNTDITALNFNSTNGTSSTSIAIGTGSKSFVADTSKSWVKGMTLKLAKDASNWMLGEVNSYNSGTGALDMNIRRVLGSGTYNDWTISLAAPNPEGSVVFLGSVEASASAQIDIENDFDEYDCYRIIGTGIHYNVTTTVALRCRLKIGGSYDAGSNYLYSDNGAAGSAQSYIQLASDIADTGGVHIDFIMDIFKPSSALPKTLICNTVLYNGTTMGAMVRGNNSGTGALTGVRFYPSTANITGGKFSLYGIKNA
;
A
#
# COMPACT_ATOMS: atom_id res chain seq x y z
N MET A 1 31.85 4.62 23.86
CA MET A 1 32.78 3.50 23.76
C MET A 1 34.19 4.05 23.86
N SER A 2 34.78 4.01 25.04
CA SER A 2 36.15 4.49 25.24
C SER A 2 36.76 3.62 26.30
N VAL A 3 37.67 2.75 25.85
CA VAL A 3 38.55 1.99 26.73
C VAL A 3 39.80 2.82 26.92
N ASP A 4 40.20 3.00 28.18
CA ASP A 4 41.40 3.76 28.50
C ASP A 4 42.62 3.16 27.81
N LEU A 5 43.55 4.01 27.40
CA LEU A 5 44.78 3.56 26.77
C LEU A 5 45.68 2.84 27.78
N PRO A 6 46.49 1.86 27.33
CA PRO A 6 47.44 1.19 28.20
C PRO A 6 48.40 2.16 28.90
N PRO A 7 48.84 1.86 30.13
CA PRO A 7 49.73 2.74 30.89
C PRO A 7 51.10 2.86 30.21
N THR A 8 51.74 4.01 30.43
CA THR A 8 53.12 4.27 30.00
C THR A 8 54.02 4.54 31.21
N PRO A 9 55.29 4.08 31.22
CA PRO A 9 55.96 3.26 30.21
C PRO A 9 55.52 1.78 30.27
N LYS A 10 55.54 1.10 29.12
CA LYS A 10 55.26 -0.34 29.05
C LYS A 10 56.38 -1.13 29.75
N PRO A 11 56.08 -2.30 30.35
CA PRO A 11 57.10 -3.20 30.87
C PRO A 11 58.12 -3.56 29.81
N SER A 12 59.40 -3.37 30.13
CA SER A 12 60.51 -3.67 29.21
C SER A 12 61.68 -4.30 29.95
N SER A 13 62.35 -5.26 29.32
CA SER A 13 63.56 -5.90 29.83
C SER A 13 64.74 -4.93 30.00
N SER A 14 64.67 -3.74 29.40
CA SER A 14 65.66 -2.67 29.57
C SER A 14 65.49 -1.85 30.86
N GLN A 15 64.40 -2.06 31.61
CA GLN A 15 64.12 -1.35 32.86
C GLN A 15 64.88 -1.97 34.04
N THR A 16 65.17 -1.17 35.07
CA THR A 16 65.63 -1.71 36.35
C THR A 16 64.55 -2.61 36.96
N ARG A 17 64.93 -3.60 37.77
CA ARG A 17 63.98 -4.53 38.40
C ARG A 17 62.80 -3.83 39.10
N PRO A 18 63.01 -2.75 39.88
CA PRO A 18 61.90 -2.00 40.48
C PRO A 18 60.99 -1.31 39.45
N ALA A 19 61.55 -0.73 38.39
CA ALA A 19 60.79 -0.05 37.35
C ALA A 19 59.95 -1.03 36.51
N PHE A 20 60.49 -2.23 36.24
CA PHE A 20 59.75 -3.30 35.58
C PHE A 20 58.58 -3.82 36.43
N ILE A 21 58.79 -4.03 37.73
CA ILE A 21 57.71 -4.46 38.64
C ILE A 21 56.59 -3.42 38.68
N SER A 22 56.94 -2.13 38.76
CA SER A 22 55.98 -1.03 38.79
C SER A 22 55.16 -0.92 37.48
N SER A 23 55.83 -0.97 36.32
CA SER A 23 55.14 -0.93 35.02
C SER A 23 54.28 -2.17 34.78
N MET A 24 54.70 -3.34 35.27
CA MET A 24 53.92 -4.58 35.16
C MET A 24 52.68 -4.55 36.06
N ALA A 25 52.78 -4.02 37.28
CA ALA A 25 51.63 -3.82 38.16
C ALA A 25 50.60 -2.89 37.51
N ALA A 26 51.03 -1.75 36.97
CA ALA A 26 50.15 -0.82 36.27
C ALA A 26 49.46 -1.46 35.05
N LEU A 27 50.17 -2.30 34.29
CA LEU A 27 49.61 -3.00 33.14
C LEU A 27 48.52 -4.01 33.56
N VAL A 28 48.75 -4.75 34.66
CA VAL A 28 47.76 -5.70 35.20
C VAL A 28 46.50 -4.97 35.67
N ASP A 29 46.64 -3.85 36.39
CA ASP A 29 45.50 -3.03 36.82
C ASP A 29 44.73 -2.46 35.64
N TRP A 30 45.44 -2.05 34.58
CA TRP A 30 44.82 -1.62 33.33
C TRP A 30 44.02 -2.74 32.67
N PHE A 31 44.50 -3.98 32.63
CA PHE A 31 43.73 -5.10 32.06
C PHE A 31 42.42 -5.34 32.80
N TYR A 32 42.42 -5.29 34.13
CA TYR A 32 41.20 -5.42 34.93
C TYR A 32 40.19 -4.30 34.61
N THR A 33 40.67 -3.06 34.54
CA THR A 33 39.84 -1.88 34.24
C THR A 33 39.31 -1.92 32.81
N ALA A 34 40.18 -2.22 31.84
CA ALA A 34 39.82 -2.32 30.43
C ALA A 34 38.78 -3.42 30.18
N MET A 35 38.92 -4.59 30.82
CA MET A 35 37.92 -5.66 30.72
C MET A 35 36.55 -5.23 31.26
N ALA A 36 36.51 -4.52 32.39
CA ALA A 36 35.26 -3.99 32.92
C ALA A 36 34.63 -2.95 31.98
N GLN A 37 35.46 -2.10 31.36
CA GLN A 37 35.01 -1.13 30.36
C GLN A 37 34.44 -1.82 29.12
N PHE A 38 35.13 -2.83 28.59
CA PHE A 38 34.67 -3.63 27.45
C PHE A 38 33.32 -4.30 27.73
N ASN A 39 33.13 -4.91 28.91
CA ASN A 39 31.86 -5.52 29.29
C ASN A 39 30.71 -4.50 29.34
N THR A 40 31.00 -3.30 29.88
CA THR A 40 30.04 -2.20 29.93
C THR A 40 29.67 -1.73 28.52
N ASP A 41 30.67 -1.55 27.67
CA ASP A 41 30.51 -1.10 26.29
C ASP A 41 29.74 -2.14 25.43
N ILE A 42 30.02 -3.44 25.58
CA ILE A 42 29.27 -4.53 24.92
C ILE A 42 27.80 -4.51 25.34
N THR A 43 27.54 -4.30 26.63
CA THR A 43 26.17 -4.21 27.17
C THR A 43 25.45 -2.99 26.61
N ALA A 44 26.15 -1.86 26.48
CA ALA A 44 25.59 -0.62 25.94
C ALA A 44 25.24 -0.69 24.44
N LEU A 45 25.95 -1.52 23.67
CA LEU A 45 25.70 -1.67 22.23
C LEU A 45 24.38 -2.38 21.89
N ASN A 46 23.75 -3.09 22.84
CA ASN A 46 22.40 -3.66 22.73
C ASN A 46 22.10 -4.30 21.34
N PHE A 47 22.97 -5.22 20.89
CA PHE A 47 22.80 -5.96 19.63
C PHE A 47 21.72 -7.04 19.73
N ASN A 48 20.51 -6.65 20.07
CA ASN A 48 19.37 -7.54 20.10
C ASN A 48 18.73 -7.67 18.72
N SER A 49 18.17 -8.85 18.44
CA SER A 49 17.48 -9.11 17.17
C SER A 49 16.29 -8.18 17.01
N THR A 50 16.05 -7.72 15.79
CA THR A 50 14.81 -7.02 15.38
C THR A 50 13.74 -7.98 14.82
N ASN A 51 14.05 -9.28 14.80
CA ASN A 51 13.12 -10.36 14.48
C ASN A 51 12.83 -11.21 15.74
N GLY A 52 11.59 -11.65 15.87
CA GLY A 52 11.14 -12.52 16.96
C GLY A 52 9.87 -13.26 16.60
N THR A 53 9.31 -13.96 17.56
CA THR A 53 8.04 -14.68 17.42
C THR A 53 7.08 -14.36 18.57
N SER A 54 5.81 -14.71 18.41
CA SER A 54 4.83 -14.71 19.49
C SER A 54 3.86 -15.87 19.33
N SER A 55 3.58 -16.56 20.43
CA SER A 55 2.58 -17.63 20.49
C SER A 55 1.21 -17.17 21.00
N THR A 56 1.01 -15.85 21.11
CA THR A 56 -0.26 -15.30 21.63
C THR A 56 -1.39 -15.52 20.63
N SER A 57 -2.47 -16.16 21.06
CA SER A 57 -3.64 -16.41 20.21
C SER A 57 -4.44 -15.12 19.98
N ILE A 58 -4.37 -14.59 18.76
CA ILE A 58 -4.97 -13.28 18.42
C ILE A 58 -5.66 -13.36 17.06
N ALA A 59 -6.84 -12.74 16.98
CA ALA A 59 -7.55 -12.55 15.72
C ALA A 59 -6.92 -11.43 14.89
N ILE A 60 -6.78 -11.65 13.58
CA ILE A 60 -6.39 -10.59 12.64
C ILE A 60 -7.43 -9.47 12.69
N GLY A 61 -6.97 -8.23 12.85
CA GLY A 61 -7.82 -7.05 12.85
C GLY A 61 -7.01 -5.77 13.08
N THR A 62 -7.63 -4.62 12.92
CA THR A 62 -7.00 -3.31 13.20
C THR A 62 -7.18 -2.90 14.67
N GLY A 63 -6.50 -1.84 15.08
CA GLY A 63 -6.55 -1.29 16.44
C GLY A 63 -5.52 -1.89 17.39
N SER A 64 -5.67 -1.61 18.69
CA SER A 64 -4.71 -2.02 19.70
C SER A 64 -4.72 -3.54 19.91
N LYS A 65 -3.54 -4.16 19.89
CA LYS A 65 -3.34 -5.59 20.16
C LYS A 65 -2.12 -5.80 21.04
N SER A 66 -2.25 -6.72 22.00
CA SER A 66 -1.22 -7.01 23.01
C SER A 66 -0.75 -8.45 22.86
N PHE A 67 0.56 -8.63 22.69
CA PHE A 67 1.22 -9.92 22.50
C PHE A 67 2.18 -10.18 23.66
N VAL A 68 2.41 -11.46 23.94
CA VAL A 68 3.62 -11.94 24.62
C VAL A 68 4.56 -12.43 23.53
N ALA A 69 5.57 -11.63 23.20
CA ALA A 69 6.58 -11.93 22.20
C ALA A 69 7.88 -12.43 22.87
N ASP A 70 8.85 -12.85 22.06
CA ASP A 70 10.19 -13.14 22.56
C ASP A 70 10.79 -11.95 23.32
N THR A 71 11.54 -12.24 24.38
CA THR A 71 12.31 -11.26 25.15
C THR A 71 13.57 -10.80 24.40
N SER A 72 14.25 -9.77 24.93
CA SER A 72 15.55 -9.31 24.43
C SER A 72 15.56 -8.94 22.95
N LYS A 73 14.56 -8.17 22.51
CA LYS A 73 14.50 -7.58 21.15
C LYS A 73 14.78 -6.09 21.16
N SER A 74 15.27 -5.58 20.04
CA SER A 74 15.51 -4.14 19.82
C SER A 74 14.27 -3.43 19.26
N TRP A 75 13.09 -3.73 19.81
CA TRP A 75 11.86 -3.03 19.44
C TRP A 75 11.61 -1.88 20.40
N VAL A 76 11.35 -0.69 19.85
CA VAL A 76 11.05 0.51 20.64
C VAL A 76 9.77 1.17 20.14
N LYS A 77 9.16 1.97 21.00
CA LYS A 77 7.94 2.72 20.68
C LYS A 77 8.11 3.50 19.37
N GLY A 78 7.10 3.40 18.49
CA GLY A 78 7.08 4.05 17.18
C GLY A 78 7.71 3.25 16.03
N MET A 79 8.46 2.18 16.31
CA MET A 79 8.88 1.27 15.24
C MET A 79 7.68 0.56 14.62
N THR A 80 7.72 0.35 13.30
CA THR A 80 6.72 -0.45 12.60
C THR A 80 7.17 -1.90 12.52
N LEU A 81 6.32 -2.82 12.98
CA LEU A 81 6.57 -4.26 12.91
C LEU A 81 5.48 -4.95 12.08
N LYS A 82 5.86 -5.98 11.34
CA LYS A 82 4.95 -6.91 10.68
C LYS A 82 4.85 -8.18 11.52
N LEU A 83 3.64 -8.61 11.82
CA LEU A 83 3.31 -9.90 12.45
C LEU A 83 2.65 -10.79 11.42
N ALA A 84 3.35 -11.81 10.96
CA ALA A 84 2.89 -12.69 9.90
C ALA A 84 2.72 -14.12 10.40
N LYS A 85 1.56 -14.71 10.10
CA LYS A 85 1.35 -16.15 10.14
C LYS A 85 1.93 -16.80 8.87
N ASP A 86 1.66 -16.16 7.73
CA ASP A 86 2.13 -16.53 6.39
C ASP A 86 2.04 -15.30 5.43
N ALA A 87 2.20 -15.53 4.13
CA ALA A 87 2.17 -14.46 3.12
C ALA A 87 0.79 -13.79 2.94
N SER A 88 -0.28 -14.52 3.23
CA SER A 88 -1.67 -14.10 3.04
C SER A 88 -2.36 -13.68 4.34
N ASN A 89 -1.77 -13.98 5.50
CA ASN A 89 -2.33 -13.73 6.82
C ASN A 89 -1.31 -12.97 7.68
N TRP A 90 -1.48 -11.65 7.83
CA TRP A 90 -0.57 -10.81 8.61
C TRP A 90 -1.21 -9.51 9.12
N MET A 91 -0.56 -8.90 10.11
CA MET A 91 -0.86 -7.60 10.70
C MET A 91 0.38 -6.70 10.62
N LEU A 92 0.19 -5.40 10.42
CA LEU A 92 1.25 -4.39 10.33
C LEU A 92 0.85 -3.17 11.16
N GLY A 93 1.74 -2.70 12.02
CA GLY A 93 1.41 -1.66 13.00
C GLY A 93 2.62 -1.08 13.71
N GLU A 94 2.38 -0.02 14.48
CA GLU A 94 3.41 0.62 15.30
C GLU A 94 3.47 0.02 16.71
N VAL A 95 4.67 -0.06 17.27
CA VAL A 95 4.87 -0.42 18.69
C VAL A 95 4.38 0.72 19.58
N ASN A 96 3.40 0.45 20.43
CA ASN A 96 2.98 1.34 21.52
C ASN A 96 3.92 1.19 22.72
N SER A 97 4.22 -0.06 23.08
CA SER A 97 5.07 -0.42 24.22
C SER A 97 5.75 -1.79 23.97
N TYR A 98 6.97 -1.98 24.47
CA TYR A 98 7.62 -3.30 24.53
C TYR A 98 8.48 -3.41 25.78
N ASN A 99 8.27 -4.46 26.57
CA ASN A 99 9.09 -4.76 27.74
C ASN A 99 10.05 -5.92 27.40
N SER A 100 11.33 -5.60 27.21
CA SER A 100 12.35 -6.56 26.80
C SER A 100 12.63 -7.67 27.82
N GLY A 101 12.26 -7.47 29.10
CA GLY A 101 12.42 -8.48 30.15
C GLY A 101 11.27 -9.47 30.25
N THR A 102 10.05 -9.09 29.84
CA THR A 102 8.85 -9.95 29.93
C THR A 102 8.28 -10.36 28.58
N GLY A 103 8.68 -9.70 27.49
CA GLY A 103 8.15 -9.95 26.16
C GLY A 103 6.80 -9.28 25.89
N ALA A 104 6.22 -8.56 26.86
CA ALA A 104 4.96 -7.85 26.68
C ALA A 104 5.12 -6.78 25.59
N LEU A 105 4.36 -6.93 24.51
CA LEU A 105 4.40 -6.10 23.31
C LEU A 105 3.00 -5.58 23.01
N ASP A 106 2.81 -4.26 23.13
CA ASP A 106 1.58 -3.60 22.70
C ASP A 106 1.80 -2.91 21.36
N MET A 107 0.87 -3.13 20.43
CA MET A 107 0.93 -2.55 19.09
C MET A 107 -0.38 -1.91 18.69
N ASN A 108 -0.29 -0.84 17.89
CA ASN A 108 -1.43 -0.29 17.18
C ASN A 108 -1.43 -0.81 15.74
N ILE A 109 -2.32 -1.74 15.41
CA ILE A 109 -2.40 -2.36 14.09
C ILE A 109 -3.17 -1.45 13.12
N ARG A 110 -2.50 -1.05 12.04
CA ARG A 110 -3.05 -0.18 10.99
C ARG A 110 -3.53 -0.94 9.78
N ARG A 111 -2.77 -1.95 9.36
CA ARG A 111 -3.06 -2.74 8.16
C ARG A 111 -3.07 -4.22 8.47
N VAL A 112 -3.97 -4.92 7.81
CA VAL A 112 -4.07 -6.38 7.87
C VAL A 112 -4.24 -6.95 6.47
N LEU A 113 -3.88 -8.20 6.31
CA LEU A 113 -4.28 -9.04 5.18
C LEU A 113 -4.76 -10.38 5.73
N GLY A 114 -5.83 -10.93 5.13
CA GLY A 114 -6.43 -12.17 5.57
C GLY A 114 -7.38 -12.01 6.76
N SER A 115 -7.75 -13.13 7.37
CA SER A 115 -8.67 -13.21 8.51
C SER A 115 -8.36 -14.43 9.38
N GLY A 116 -9.03 -14.58 10.52
CA GLY A 116 -8.85 -15.73 11.41
C GLY A 116 -8.05 -15.42 12.68
N THR A 117 -7.86 -16.44 13.51
CA THR A 117 -7.15 -16.36 14.80
C THR A 117 -5.97 -17.32 14.79
N TYR A 118 -4.78 -16.81 15.08
CA TYR A 118 -3.53 -17.57 15.03
C TYR A 118 -2.70 -17.34 16.28
N ASN A 119 -1.79 -18.28 16.55
CA ASN A 119 -0.96 -18.34 17.75
C ASN A 119 0.51 -18.69 17.40
N ASP A 120 0.95 -18.37 16.19
CA ASP A 120 2.29 -18.65 15.67
C ASP A 120 2.75 -17.50 14.76
N TRP A 121 2.93 -16.33 15.38
CA TRP A 121 3.30 -15.09 14.69
C TRP A 121 4.81 -14.97 14.54
N THR A 122 5.27 -14.72 13.32
CA THR A 122 6.63 -14.21 13.06
C THR A 122 6.60 -12.69 13.05
N ILE A 123 7.48 -12.06 13.83
CA ILE A 123 7.55 -10.61 14.01
C ILE A 123 8.85 -10.10 13.39
N SER A 124 8.76 -9.13 12.48
CA SER A 124 9.91 -8.52 11.82
C SER A 124 9.77 -7.01 11.73
N LEU A 125 10.90 -6.30 11.68
CA LEU A 125 10.92 -4.87 11.35
C LEU A 125 10.33 -4.64 9.96
N ALA A 126 9.54 -3.58 9.81
CA ALA A 126 8.92 -3.21 8.54
C ALA A 126 9.07 -1.72 8.26
N ALA A 127 8.87 -1.33 7.01
CA ALA A 127 8.73 0.07 6.64
C ALA A 127 7.49 0.68 7.32
N PRO A 128 7.48 2.00 7.56
CA PRO A 128 6.30 2.70 8.09
C PRO A 128 5.04 2.38 7.29
N ASN A 129 3.90 2.39 7.98
CA ASN A 129 2.61 2.26 7.31
C ASN A 129 2.44 3.45 6.34
N PRO A 130 2.12 3.21 5.06
CA PRO A 130 1.76 4.31 4.16
C PRO A 130 0.44 4.91 4.64
N GLU A 131 0.49 6.12 5.22
CA GLU A 131 -0.69 6.93 5.50
C GLU A 131 -1.23 7.47 4.18
N GLY A 132 -2.51 7.22 3.86
CA GLY A 132 -3.11 7.69 2.60
C GLY A 132 -2.38 7.15 1.36
N SER A 133 -2.77 5.96 0.87
CA SER A 133 -2.03 5.31 -0.21
C SER A 133 -2.81 5.33 -1.53
N VAL A 134 -2.16 5.78 -2.60
CA VAL A 134 -2.57 5.51 -3.99
C VAL A 134 -1.72 4.34 -4.49
N VAL A 135 -2.35 3.19 -4.73
CA VAL A 135 -1.69 1.97 -5.19
C VAL A 135 -2.06 1.72 -6.64
N PHE A 136 -1.07 1.47 -7.50
CA PHE A 136 -1.32 1.00 -8.87
C PHE A 136 -1.75 -0.47 -8.84
N LEU A 137 -2.91 -0.78 -9.40
CA LEU A 137 -3.49 -2.12 -9.40
C LEU A 137 -3.32 -2.84 -10.73
N GLY A 138 -3.13 -2.09 -11.82
CA GLY A 138 -2.88 -2.65 -13.15
C GLY A 138 -3.25 -1.70 -14.27
N SER A 139 -2.94 -2.08 -15.50
CA SER A 139 -3.36 -1.34 -16.69
C SER A 139 -3.67 -2.27 -17.85
N VAL A 140 -4.55 -1.81 -18.74
CA VAL A 140 -4.84 -2.45 -20.02
C VAL A 140 -4.57 -1.47 -21.14
N GLU A 141 -3.83 -1.90 -22.15
CA GLU A 141 -3.55 -1.12 -23.36
C GLU A 141 -4.50 -1.56 -24.47
N ALA A 142 -5.09 -0.59 -25.16
CA ALA A 142 -5.90 -0.85 -26.33
C ALA A 142 -5.01 -1.04 -27.56
N SER A 143 -5.39 -2.01 -28.40
CA SER A 143 -4.80 -2.24 -29.71
C SER A 143 -5.89 -2.77 -30.62
N ALA A 144 -6.48 -1.86 -31.41
CA ALA A 144 -7.65 -2.14 -32.24
C ALA A 144 -8.77 -2.92 -31.50
N SER A 145 -9.05 -2.54 -30.26
CA SER A 145 -9.91 -3.28 -29.33
C SER A 145 -11.36 -2.79 -29.39
N ALA A 146 -12.32 -3.72 -29.55
CA ALA A 146 -13.75 -3.40 -29.51
C ALA A 146 -14.24 -3.07 -28.08
N GLN A 147 -13.50 -3.49 -27.06
CA GLN A 147 -13.77 -3.22 -25.66
C GLN A 147 -12.48 -3.33 -24.84
N ILE A 148 -12.44 -2.69 -23.68
CA ILE A 148 -11.38 -2.77 -22.68
C ILE A 148 -12.01 -3.09 -21.34
N ASP A 149 -11.60 -4.19 -20.74
CA ASP A 149 -12.13 -4.69 -19.48
C ASP A 149 -11.10 -4.49 -18.37
N ILE A 150 -11.48 -3.74 -17.33
CA ILE A 150 -10.72 -3.60 -16.09
C ILE A 150 -11.46 -4.41 -15.03
N GLU A 151 -10.89 -5.55 -14.62
CA GLU A 151 -11.48 -6.42 -13.59
C GLU A 151 -10.64 -6.38 -12.31
N ASN A 152 -11.33 -6.27 -11.17
CA ASN A 152 -10.78 -6.24 -9.81
C ASN A 152 -11.94 -6.50 -8.83
N ASP A 153 -11.68 -6.82 -7.57
CA ASP A 153 -12.75 -7.11 -6.58
C ASP A 153 -13.46 -5.84 -6.04
N PHE A 154 -12.90 -4.65 -6.28
CA PHE A 154 -13.42 -3.33 -5.89
C PHE A 154 -13.88 -3.21 -4.40
N ASP A 155 -13.26 -3.96 -3.48
CA ASP A 155 -13.65 -4.03 -2.07
C ASP A 155 -12.57 -3.59 -1.04
N GLU A 156 -11.28 -3.68 -1.38
CA GLU A 156 -10.14 -3.35 -0.51
C GLU A 156 -9.95 -1.85 -0.21
N TYR A 157 -10.24 -0.98 -1.19
CA TYR A 157 -9.93 0.45 -1.16
C TYR A 157 -11.18 1.32 -0.97
N ASP A 158 -11.02 2.53 -0.42
CA ASP A 158 -12.12 3.47 -0.17
C ASP A 158 -12.60 4.15 -1.45
N CYS A 159 -11.70 4.30 -2.42
CA CYS A 159 -11.99 4.77 -3.76
C CYS A 159 -11.11 4.04 -4.77
N TYR A 160 -11.65 3.78 -5.95
CA TYR A 160 -10.93 3.26 -7.10
C TYR A 160 -10.91 4.31 -8.20
N ARG A 161 -9.72 4.59 -8.72
CA ARG A 161 -9.52 5.56 -9.80
C ARG A 161 -9.10 4.86 -11.07
N ILE A 162 -9.82 5.12 -12.15
CA ILE A 162 -9.45 4.72 -13.50
C ILE A 162 -8.98 5.96 -14.27
N ILE A 163 -7.80 5.88 -14.85
CA ILE A 163 -7.23 6.92 -15.71
C ILE A 163 -7.12 6.38 -17.12
N GLY A 164 -7.86 6.98 -18.04
CA GLY A 164 -7.70 6.75 -19.47
C GLY A 164 -6.72 7.78 -20.04
N THR A 165 -5.69 7.34 -20.76
CA THR A 165 -4.71 8.23 -21.39
C THR A 165 -4.51 7.89 -22.86
N GLY A 166 -4.50 8.90 -23.73
CA GLY A 166 -4.15 8.73 -25.14
C GLY A 166 -5.14 7.89 -25.95
N ILE A 167 -6.42 7.86 -25.56
CA ILE A 167 -7.44 7.00 -26.17
C ILE A 167 -7.84 7.58 -27.54
N HIS A 168 -7.71 6.79 -28.61
CA HIS A 168 -7.93 7.26 -29.98
C HIS A 168 -8.56 6.17 -30.86
N TYR A 169 -9.25 6.58 -31.94
CA TYR A 169 -10.16 5.71 -32.71
C TYR A 169 -9.84 5.64 -34.20
N ASN A 170 -9.11 6.61 -34.76
CA ASN A 170 -8.82 6.72 -36.19
C ASN A 170 -10.07 6.59 -37.08
N VAL A 171 -11.05 7.47 -36.84
CA VAL A 171 -12.37 7.51 -37.48
C VAL A 171 -12.65 8.90 -38.09
N THR A 172 -13.36 8.91 -39.21
CA THR A 172 -13.86 10.14 -39.85
C THR A 172 -15.27 10.52 -39.41
N THR A 173 -15.97 9.60 -38.74
CA THR A 173 -17.31 9.81 -38.15
C THR A 173 -17.22 9.89 -36.64
N THR A 174 -18.20 10.52 -36.00
CA THR A 174 -18.23 10.63 -34.54
C THR A 174 -18.47 9.28 -33.85
N VAL A 175 -17.79 9.09 -32.73
CA VAL A 175 -17.88 7.94 -31.83
C VAL A 175 -18.14 8.47 -30.41
N ALA A 176 -18.78 7.67 -29.56
CA ALA A 176 -18.91 7.93 -28.14
C ALA A 176 -18.12 6.90 -27.33
N LEU A 177 -17.43 7.33 -26.27
CA LEU A 177 -16.83 6.43 -25.29
C LEU A 177 -17.86 6.11 -24.21
N ARG A 178 -18.14 4.84 -24.01
CA ARG A 178 -19.11 4.35 -23.03
C ARG A 178 -18.44 3.44 -22.03
N CYS A 179 -19.02 3.35 -20.85
CA CYS A 179 -18.67 2.31 -19.90
C CYS A 179 -19.88 1.54 -19.38
N ARG A 180 -19.60 0.32 -18.92
CA ARG A 180 -20.56 -0.63 -18.35
C ARG A 180 -19.91 -1.34 -17.16
N LEU A 181 -20.69 -1.62 -16.13
CA LEU A 181 -20.20 -2.26 -14.92
C LEU A 181 -20.43 -3.78 -14.97
N LYS A 182 -19.47 -4.55 -14.44
CA LYS A 182 -19.62 -5.99 -14.17
C LYS A 182 -20.17 -6.15 -12.76
N ILE A 183 -21.45 -6.49 -12.66
CA ILE A 183 -22.20 -6.54 -11.41
C ILE A 183 -22.77 -7.95 -11.25
N GLY A 184 -22.54 -8.58 -10.10
CA GLY A 184 -23.00 -9.95 -9.87
C GLY A 184 -22.38 -10.96 -10.83
N GLY A 185 -21.14 -10.71 -11.29
CA GLY A 185 -20.37 -11.60 -12.14
C GLY A 185 -20.55 -11.42 -13.65
N SER A 186 -21.45 -10.54 -14.11
CA SER A 186 -21.67 -10.27 -15.54
C SER A 186 -21.70 -8.77 -15.86
N TYR A 187 -21.27 -8.40 -17.07
CA TYR A 187 -21.40 -7.02 -17.55
C TYR A 187 -22.86 -6.68 -17.78
N ASP A 188 -23.39 -5.80 -16.94
CA ASP A 188 -24.81 -5.50 -16.87
C ASP A 188 -25.24 -4.66 -18.07
N ALA A 189 -26.02 -5.27 -18.98
CA ALA A 189 -26.54 -4.64 -20.18
C ALA A 189 -28.01 -4.19 -20.03
N GLY A 190 -28.58 -4.26 -18.82
CA GLY A 190 -29.94 -3.83 -18.54
C GLY A 190 -30.13 -2.31 -18.65
N SER A 191 -31.38 -1.86 -18.78
CA SER A 191 -31.74 -0.43 -18.82
C SER A 191 -31.81 0.19 -17.42
N ASN A 192 -30.76 0.02 -16.63
CA ASN A 192 -30.69 0.42 -15.22
C ASN A 192 -29.53 1.39 -14.92
N TYR A 193 -28.95 1.97 -15.96
CA TYR A 193 -27.99 3.05 -15.87
C TYR A 193 -28.70 4.39 -16.01
N LEU A 194 -28.25 5.38 -15.24
CA LEU A 194 -28.54 6.78 -15.46
C LEU A 194 -27.21 7.52 -15.52
N TYR A 195 -27.10 8.50 -16.42
CA TYR A 195 -25.95 9.41 -16.44
C TYR A 195 -26.39 10.83 -16.77
N SER A 196 -25.61 11.81 -16.33
CA SER A 196 -25.80 13.20 -16.69
C SER A 196 -24.54 13.73 -17.35
N ASP A 197 -24.69 14.36 -18.52
CA ASP A 197 -23.71 15.27 -19.09
C ASP A 197 -24.05 16.70 -18.65
N ASN A 198 -23.08 17.39 -18.05
CA ASN A 198 -23.21 18.82 -17.72
C ASN A 198 -24.45 19.19 -16.86
N GLY A 199 -24.88 18.28 -15.96
CA GLY A 199 -25.92 18.55 -14.96
C GLY A 199 -27.38 18.25 -15.37
N ALA A 200 -27.64 17.81 -16.60
CA ALA A 200 -28.97 17.35 -17.00
C ALA A 200 -29.18 15.87 -16.63
N ALA A 201 -30.24 15.54 -15.89
CA ALA A 201 -30.54 14.15 -15.53
C ALA A 201 -30.91 13.33 -16.78
N GLY A 202 -30.11 12.32 -17.11
CA GLY A 202 -30.40 11.42 -18.23
C GLY A 202 -31.53 10.44 -17.95
N SER A 203 -32.03 9.85 -19.03
CA SER A 203 -33.00 8.75 -18.99
C SER A 203 -32.33 7.40 -18.72
N ALA A 204 -33.13 6.35 -18.49
CA ALA A 204 -32.63 4.99 -18.31
C ALA A 204 -31.91 4.47 -19.56
N GLN A 205 -30.70 3.94 -19.39
CA GLN A 205 -29.80 3.47 -20.44
C GLN A 205 -29.14 2.14 -20.06
N SER A 206 -28.41 1.52 -20.99
CA SER A 206 -27.62 0.29 -20.77
C SER A 206 -26.11 0.52 -20.60
N TYR A 207 -25.73 1.78 -20.38
CA TYR A 207 -24.37 2.25 -20.26
C TYR A 207 -24.32 3.64 -19.62
N ILE A 208 -23.11 4.06 -19.25
CA ILE A 208 -22.79 5.46 -18.97
C ILE A 208 -21.95 5.98 -20.13
N GLN A 209 -22.36 7.08 -20.75
CA GLN A 209 -21.57 7.74 -21.79
C GLN A 209 -20.61 8.72 -21.15
N LEU A 210 -19.31 8.49 -21.32
CA LEU A 210 -18.26 9.34 -20.76
C LEU A 210 -17.94 10.51 -21.68
N ALA A 211 -18.01 10.30 -22.99
CA ALA A 211 -17.73 11.29 -24.00
C ALA A 211 -18.57 11.01 -25.25
N SER A 212 -19.01 12.07 -25.94
CA SER A 212 -19.70 12.01 -27.23
C SER A 212 -18.88 12.72 -28.30
N ASP A 213 -19.30 12.59 -29.56
CA ASP A 213 -18.82 13.41 -30.68
C ASP A 213 -17.31 13.36 -30.91
N ILE A 214 -16.71 12.21 -30.64
CA ILE A 214 -15.28 11.96 -30.80
C ILE A 214 -15.00 11.65 -32.26
N ALA A 215 -14.25 12.51 -32.95
CA ALA A 215 -13.82 12.27 -34.33
C ALA A 215 -12.30 12.43 -34.45
N ASP A 216 -11.57 11.33 -34.42
CA ASP A 216 -10.11 11.34 -34.48
C ASP A 216 -9.64 10.89 -35.87
N THR A 217 -9.17 11.82 -36.70
CA THR A 217 -8.58 11.50 -38.02
C THR A 217 -7.06 11.29 -37.97
N GLY A 218 -6.53 10.81 -36.86
CA GLY A 218 -5.10 10.52 -36.70
C GLY A 218 -4.34 11.73 -36.19
N GLY A 219 -4.58 12.09 -34.93
CA GLY A 219 -3.84 13.16 -34.25
C GLY A 219 -4.50 13.69 -32.99
N VAL A 220 -5.66 13.15 -32.63
CA VAL A 220 -6.40 13.56 -31.45
C VAL A 220 -6.58 12.36 -30.52
N HIS A 221 -6.61 12.63 -29.22
CA HIS A 221 -6.83 11.63 -28.20
C HIS A 221 -7.75 12.14 -27.10
N ILE A 222 -8.24 11.20 -26.31
CA ILE A 222 -9.02 11.44 -25.11
C ILE A 222 -8.25 11.00 -23.89
N ASP A 223 -8.32 11.83 -22.85
CA ASP A 223 -7.89 11.50 -21.51
C ASP A 223 -9.05 11.71 -20.54
N PHE A 224 -9.12 10.87 -19.51
CA PHE A 224 -10.12 11.04 -18.46
C PHE A 224 -9.64 10.52 -17.10
N ILE A 225 -10.27 11.05 -16.05
CA ILE A 225 -10.17 10.51 -14.69
C ILE A 225 -11.58 10.14 -14.22
N MET A 226 -11.75 8.89 -13.81
CA MET A 226 -12.97 8.35 -13.24
C MET A 226 -12.72 7.82 -11.83
N ASP A 227 -13.54 8.23 -10.89
CA ASP A 227 -13.52 7.77 -9.50
C ASP A 227 -14.78 6.92 -9.20
N ILE A 228 -14.56 5.81 -8.52
CA ILE A 228 -15.57 4.89 -8.02
C ILE A 228 -15.36 4.76 -6.52
N PHE A 229 -16.19 5.43 -5.74
CA PHE A 229 -16.18 5.28 -4.28
C PHE A 229 -16.61 3.87 -3.91
N LYS A 230 -15.98 3.29 -2.87
CA LYS A 230 -16.12 1.89 -2.48
C LYS A 230 -17.56 1.38 -2.67
N PRO A 231 -17.79 0.53 -3.69
CA PRO A 231 -19.13 0.09 -4.03
C PRO A 231 -19.62 -0.95 -3.00
N SER A 232 -20.66 -0.60 -2.25
CA SER A 232 -21.36 -1.59 -1.42
C SER A 232 -22.18 -2.55 -2.30
N SER A 233 -22.16 -3.84 -1.99
CA SER A 233 -23.00 -4.87 -2.62
C SER A 233 -24.49 -4.79 -2.21
N ALA A 234 -24.88 -3.77 -1.46
CA ALA A 234 -26.28 -3.50 -1.11
C ALA A 234 -26.82 -2.20 -1.71
N LEU A 235 -25.96 -1.38 -2.32
CA LEU A 235 -26.32 -0.05 -2.81
C LEU A 235 -26.06 0.10 -4.32
N PRO A 236 -26.76 1.04 -4.99
CA PRO A 236 -26.43 1.44 -6.35
C PRO A 236 -24.95 1.81 -6.51
N LYS A 237 -24.38 1.48 -7.65
CA LYS A 237 -22.98 1.77 -7.97
C LYS A 237 -22.90 3.15 -8.59
N THR A 238 -22.22 4.07 -7.93
CA THR A 238 -22.03 5.44 -8.42
C THR A 238 -20.60 5.63 -8.91
N LEU A 239 -20.45 6.33 -10.03
CA LEU A 239 -19.14 6.74 -10.53
C LEU A 239 -19.18 8.21 -10.94
N ILE A 240 -18.02 8.86 -10.84
CA ILE A 240 -17.85 10.26 -11.21
C ILE A 240 -16.64 10.34 -12.13
N CYS A 241 -16.86 10.80 -13.35
CA CYS A 241 -15.79 11.23 -14.23
C CYS A 241 -15.65 12.75 -14.12
N ASN A 242 -14.58 13.19 -13.44
CA ASN A 242 -14.36 14.59 -13.09
C ASN A 242 -13.92 15.43 -14.29
N THR A 243 -13.24 14.84 -15.26
CA THR A 243 -12.73 15.56 -16.42
C THR A 243 -12.57 14.59 -17.58
N VAL A 244 -13.05 15.00 -18.75
CA VAL A 244 -12.75 14.38 -20.04
C VAL A 244 -12.12 15.44 -20.91
N LEU A 245 -10.88 15.19 -21.33
CA LEU A 245 -10.14 16.03 -22.26
C LEU A 245 -10.16 15.39 -23.64
N TYR A 246 -10.30 16.22 -24.66
CA TYR A 246 -10.18 15.87 -26.06
C TYR A 246 -9.19 16.83 -26.70
N ASN A 247 -8.05 16.28 -27.11
CA ASN A 247 -6.89 17.08 -27.52
C ASN A 247 -6.51 18.16 -26.49
N GLY A 248 -6.58 17.84 -25.20
CA GLY A 248 -6.33 18.80 -24.12
C GLY A 248 -7.44 19.82 -23.86
N THR A 249 -8.54 19.81 -24.61
CA THR A 249 -9.71 20.68 -24.37
C THR A 249 -10.81 19.92 -23.63
N THR A 250 -11.44 20.53 -22.64
CA THR A 250 -12.53 19.87 -21.87
C THR A 250 -13.79 19.68 -22.72
N MET A 251 -14.29 18.45 -22.85
CA MET A 251 -15.54 18.14 -23.58
C MET A 251 -16.81 18.26 -22.73
N GLY A 252 -16.67 18.38 -21.41
CA GLY A 252 -17.78 18.52 -20.47
C GLY A 252 -17.25 18.61 -19.04
N ALA A 253 -17.89 19.41 -18.19
CA ALA A 253 -17.35 19.73 -16.86
C ALA A 253 -17.31 18.51 -15.93
N MET A 254 -18.33 17.64 -15.95
CA MET A 254 -18.40 16.41 -15.15
C MET A 254 -19.42 15.43 -15.76
N VAL A 255 -19.08 14.14 -15.79
CA VAL A 255 -20.05 13.05 -16.04
C VAL A 255 -20.29 12.30 -14.74
N ARG A 256 -21.55 12.24 -14.31
CA ARG A 256 -21.97 11.45 -13.16
C ARG A 256 -22.82 10.30 -13.67
N GLY A 257 -22.52 9.10 -13.23
CA GLY A 257 -23.25 7.91 -13.65
C GLY A 257 -23.58 7.01 -12.48
N ASN A 258 -24.73 6.35 -12.53
CA ASN A 258 -25.10 5.32 -11.58
C ASN A 258 -25.71 4.11 -12.27
N ASN A 259 -25.55 2.95 -11.64
CA ASN A 259 -26.25 1.71 -11.97
C ASN A 259 -27.00 1.23 -10.73
N SER A 260 -28.28 0.87 -10.85
CA SER A 260 -29.10 0.46 -9.70
C SER A 260 -28.93 -1.00 -9.26
N GLY A 261 -28.05 -1.75 -9.93
CA GLY A 261 -27.68 -3.12 -9.58
C GLY A 261 -26.99 -3.20 -8.22
N THR A 262 -27.46 -4.13 -7.39
CA THR A 262 -26.98 -4.29 -6.02
C THR A 262 -25.79 -5.23 -5.92
N GLY A 263 -25.62 -6.21 -6.83
CA GLY A 263 -24.51 -7.18 -6.78
C GLY A 263 -23.10 -6.57 -6.64
N ALA A 264 -22.12 -7.40 -6.26
CA ALA A 264 -20.73 -6.97 -6.16
C ALA A 264 -20.22 -6.42 -7.50
N LEU A 265 -19.53 -5.28 -7.47
CA LEU A 265 -18.84 -4.73 -8.62
C LEU A 265 -17.51 -5.48 -8.78
N THR A 266 -17.30 -6.14 -9.91
CA THR A 266 -16.07 -6.90 -10.16
C THR A 266 -15.36 -6.46 -11.44
N GLY A 267 -15.79 -5.35 -12.04
CA GLY A 267 -15.21 -4.87 -13.28
C GLY A 267 -15.90 -3.67 -13.90
N VAL A 268 -15.15 -2.98 -14.77
CA VAL A 268 -15.61 -1.87 -15.60
C VAL A 268 -15.15 -2.13 -17.02
N ARG A 269 -16.10 -2.15 -17.96
CA ARG A 269 -15.84 -2.25 -19.40
C ARG A 269 -15.92 -0.88 -20.01
N PHE A 270 -14.95 -0.53 -20.83
CA PHE A 270 -14.96 0.63 -21.71
C PHE A 270 -15.14 0.14 -23.14
N TYR A 271 -16.02 0.78 -23.89
CA TYR A 271 -16.25 0.40 -25.28
C TYR A 271 -16.83 1.60 -26.06
N PRO A 272 -16.50 1.70 -27.35
CA PRO A 272 -17.07 2.75 -28.19
C PRO A 272 -18.50 2.45 -28.63
N SER A 273 -19.22 3.49 -29.05
CA SER A 273 -20.52 3.32 -29.73
C SER A 273 -20.41 2.57 -31.05
N THR A 274 -19.31 2.78 -31.76
CA THR A 274 -18.98 2.30 -33.10
C THR A 274 -17.45 2.31 -33.28
N ALA A 275 -16.91 1.50 -34.19
CA ALA A 275 -15.47 1.30 -34.41
C ALA A 275 -14.73 0.66 -33.22
N ASN A 276 -13.41 0.44 -33.36
CA ASN A 276 -12.56 -0.08 -32.29
C ASN A 276 -11.69 1.04 -31.71
N ILE A 277 -11.34 0.93 -30.42
CA ILE A 277 -10.30 1.75 -29.80
C ILE A 277 -8.97 1.34 -30.43
N THR A 278 -8.37 2.22 -31.21
CA THR A 278 -7.15 1.91 -31.97
C THR A 278 -5.94 1.86 -31.05
N GLY A 279 -5.89 2.75 -30.06
CA GLY A 279 -4.88 2.70 -29.00
C GLY A 279 -5.22 3.61 -27.81
N GLY A 280 -4.34 3.56 -26.80
CA GLY A 280 -4.50 4.24 -25.52
C GLY A 280 -4.34 3.28 -24.34
N LYS A 281 -4.26 3.81 -23.12
CA LYS A 281 -4.06 3.02 -21.90
C LYS A 281 -5.10 3.35 -20.84
N PHE A 282 -5.55 2.32 -20.13
CA PHE A 282 -6.50 2.40 -19.02
C PHE A 282 -5.80 1.87 -17.77
N SER A 283 -5.51 2.74 -16.81
CA SER A 283 -4.81 2.40 -15.57
C SER A 283 -5.76 2.42 -14.39
N LEU A 284 -5.73 1.38 -13.55
CA LEU A 284 -6.50 1.28 -12.32
C LEU A 284 -5.62 1.56 -11.10
N TYR A 285 -6.13 2.37 -10.19
CA TYR A 285 -5.52 2.68 -8.91
C TYR A 285 -6.52 2.47 -7.76
N GLY A 286 -6.04 1.97 -6.63
CA GLY A 286 -6.76 1.92 -5.37
C GLY A 286 -6.31 3.06 -4.46
N ILE A 287 -7.26 3.78 -3.86
CA ILE A 287 -7.02 4.89 -2.94
C ILE A 287 -7.57 4.52 -1.57
N LYS A 288 -6.69 4.46 -0.58
CA LYS A 288 -7.07 4.23 0.82
C LYS A 288 -6.95 5.52 1.61
N ASN A 289 -8.03 5.93 2.25
CA ASN A 289 -8.01 7.08 3.16
C ASN A 289 -7.21 6.70 4.41
N ALA A 290 -6.51 7.68 4.98
CA ALA A 290 -5.73 7.51 6.21
C ALA A 290 -6.65 7.41 7.45
#